data_AF-A0A5D2P654-F1
#
_entry.id   AF-A0A5D2P654-F1
#
_cell.length_a   1.000
_cell.length_b   1.000
_cell.length_c   1.000
_cell.angle_alpha   90.00
_cell.angle_beta   90.00
_cell.angle_gamma   90.00
#
_symmetry.space_group_name_H-M   'P 1'
#
loop_
_entity.id
_entity.type
_entity.pdbx_description
1 polymer ?
#
loop_
_entity_poly.entity_id
_entity_poly.type
_entity_poly.pdbx_seq_one_letter_code
_entity_poly.pdbx_strand_id
1 'polypeptide(L)'
;MGRRLNDPEHSRFASLILLSVALFSCVLVYAVVSTFLNPNVGSQDSSFESLEMVASGDLGERKDECCRGIENLELWGPAVKWGSEFKFNSSVECCQACKTMCSGNDGPCLCDTWVFCGNKEACGSRFGECWLKKQKDPLSPDRQDAGKSIIWTSGLIFGKGEGIVGMETEYGTLHIKLFPGCAPYSVAYILELLTMRHCVGCQFYRAESRGQSWDSEGNHIKDLEKKNSSNSSFEGQSF
;
A
#
# COMPACT_ATOMS: atom_id res chain seq x y z
N MET A 1 -80.84 10.56 17.19
CA MET A 1 -79.67 11.47 17.28
C MET A 1 -78.52 10.81 16.54
N GLY A 2 -78.08 11.43 15.43
CA GLY A 2 -77.14 10.84 14.47
C GLY A 2 -75.70 10.75 15.00
N ARG A 3 -75.01 9.68 14.60
CA ARG A 3 -73.58 9.46 14.81
C ARG A 3 -72.77 10.39 13.89
N ARG A 4 -71.78 11.09 14.42
CA ARG A 4 -70.80 11.88 13.65
C ARG A 4 -69.91 10.92 12.84
N LEU A 5 -69.86 11.11 11.52
CA LEU A 5 -68.89 10.50 10.62
C LEU A 5 -67.57 11.25 10.76
N ASN A 6 -66.48 10.53 11.04
CA ASN A 6 -65.13 11.07 10.95
C ASN A 6 -64.74 11.16 9.46
N ASP A 7 -64.35 12.35 9.02
CA ASP A 7 -64.04 12.64 7.62
C ASP A 7 -62.76 11.91 7.15
N PRO A 8 -62.80 11.17 6.04
CA PRO A 8 -61.67 10.41 5.50
C PRO A 8 -60.51 11.30 5.01
N GLU A 9 -60.72 12.61 4.86
CA GLU A 9 -59.68 13.56 4.43
C GLU A 9 -58.63 13.80 5.53
N HIS A 10 -59.06 13.91 6.79
CA HIS A 10 -58.16 14.19 7.91
C HIS A 10 -57.17 13.05 8.19
N SER A 11 -57.58 11.81 7.90
CA SER A 11 -56.72 10.62 8.02
C SER A 11 -55.68 10.54 6.90
N ARG A 12 -55.99 11.01 5.69
CA ARG A 12 -55.03 11.03 4.56
C ARG A 12 -53.96 12.09 4.77
N PHE A 13 -54.34 13.26 5.26
CA PHE A 13 -53.38 14.31 5.62
C PHE A 13 -52.47 13.90 6.77
N ALA A 14 -53.00 13.24 7.81
CA ALA A 14 -52.18 12.71 8.90
C ALA A 14 -51.16 11.67 8.41
N SER A 15 -51.57 10.75 7.52
CA SER A 15 -50.65 9.77 6.93
C SER A 15 -49.57 10.42 6.05
N LEU A 16 -49.90 11.44 5.28
CA LEU A 16 -48.93 12.19 4.46
C LEU A 16 -47.93 12.97 5.32
N ILE A 17 -48.37 13.52 6.46
CA ILE A 17 -47.49 14.20 7.42
C ILE A 17 -46.54 13.19 8.10
N LEU A 18 -47.02 12.00 8.46
CA LEU A 18 -46.16 10.97 9.04
C LEU A 18 -45.11 10.46 8.04
N LEU A 19 -45.49 10.30 6.77
CA LEU A 19 -44.58 9.91 5.70
C LEU A 19 -43.52 10.98 5.44
N SER A 20 -43.90 12.25 5.43
CA SER A 20 -42.94 13.34 5.25
C SER A 20 -41.97 13.45 6.42
N VAL A 21 -42.45 13.36 7.68
CA VAL A 21 -41.59 13.36 8.88
C VAL A 21 -40.61 12.19 8.84
N ALA A 22 -41.05 10.99 8.45
CA ALA A 22 -40.18 9.83 8.31
C ALA A 22 -39.09 10.07 7.25
N LEU A 23 -39.45 10.58 6.06
CA LEU A 23 -38.49 10.86 5.00
C LEU A 23 -37.46 11.92 5.41
N PHE A 24 -37.90 13.01 6.04
CA PHE A 24 -36.98 14.04 6.56
C PHE A 24 -36.03 13.47 7.62
N SER A 25 -36.53 12.61 8.53
CA SER A 25 -35.68 11.96 9.53
C SER A 25 -34.62 11.05 8.89
N CYS A 26 -34.98 10.29 7.85
CA CYS A 26 -34.05 9.43 7.12
C CYS A 26 -32.99 10.23 6.36
N VAL A 27 -33.36 11.36 5.76
CA VAL A 27 -32.41 12.24 5.05
C VAL A 27 -31.42 12.88 6.03
N LEU A 28 -31.87 13.31 7.21
CA LEU A 28 -30.99 13.87 8.23
C LEU A 28 -30.02 12.82 8.77
N VAL A 29 -30.50 11.61 9.06
CA VAL A 29 -29.63 10.50 9.49
C VAL A 29 -28.62 10.15 8.39
N TYR A 30 -29.06 10.06 7.13
CA TYR A 30 -28.17 9.79 6.00
C TYR A 30 -27.10 10.88 5.82
N ALA A 31 -27.47 12.16 5.93
CA ALA A 31 -26.52 13.26 5.84
C ALA A 31 -25.48 13.23 6.96
N VAL A 32 -25.90 12.95 8.20
CA VAL A 32 -25.00 12.84 9.35
C VAL A 32 -24.09 11.62 9.23
N VAL A 33 -24.61 10.46 8.83
CA VAL A 33 -23.79 9.26 8.60
C VAL A 33 -22.81 9.47 7.44
N SER A 34 -23.23 10.16 6.37
CA SER A 34 -22.35 10.47 5.23
C SER A 34 -21.22 11.42 5.60
N THR A 35 -21.43 12.36 6.53
CA THR A 35 -20.34 13.24 7.02
C THR A 35 -19.39 12.53 7.97
N PHE A 36 -19.88 11.57 8.76
CA PHE A 36 -19.02 10.74 9.62
C PHE A 36 -18.21 9.69 8.84
N LEU A 37 -18.77 9.15 7.76
CA LEU A 37 -18.10 8.16 6.91
C LEU A 37 -17.22 8.76 5.81
N ASN A 38 -17.33 10.06 5.52
CA ASN A 38 -16.52 10.72 4.49
C ASN A 38 -15.87 12.03 4.98
N PRO A 39 -14.76 11.95 5.73
CA PRO A 39 -14.03 13.13 6.17
C PRO A 39 -13.05 13.59 5.08
N ASN A 40 -13.55 14.08 3.94
CA ASN A 40 -12.89 15.08 3.06
C ASN A 40 -13.58 15.18 1.69
N VAL A 41 -14.43 16.18 1.51
CA VAL A 41 -14.59 16.84 0.20
C VAL A 41 -14.39 18.33 0.42
N GLY A 42 -13.17 18.68 0.80
CA GLY A 42 -12.58 19.97 0.51
C GLY A 42 -11.81 19.82 -0.80
N SER A 43 -12.37 20.35 -1.87
CA SER A 43 -11.77 20.45 -3.19
C SER A 43 -10.38 21.10 -3.12
N GLN A 44 -9.34 20.30 -3.29
CA GLN A 44 -8.06 20.75 -3.82
C GLN A 44 -7.71 19.87 -5.00
N ASP A 45 -7.74 20.52 -6.15
CA ASP A 45 -7.26 20.06 -7.43
C ASP A 45 -5.75 19.77 -7.30
N SER A 46 -5.36 18.50 -7.33
CA SER A 46 -3.96 18.11 -7.45
C SER A 46 -3.83 17.19 -8.66
N SER A 47 -3.35 17.79 -9.73
CA SER A 47 -2.83 17.19 -10.95
C SER A 47 -2.16 15.83 -10.68
N PHE A 48 -2.76 14.78 -11.22
CA PHE A 48 -2.16 13.46 -11.31
C PHE A 48 -1.09 13.53 -12.41
N GLU A 49 0.15 13.87 -12.05
CA GLU A 49 1.27 13.64 -12.97
C GLU A 49 1.50 12.13 -13.08
N SER A 50 1.32 11.65 -14.31
CA SER A 50 1.58 10.30 -14.76
C SER A 50 3.04 9.90 -14.46
N LEU A 51 3.25 9.11 -13.41
CA LEU A 51 4.51 8.40 -13.21
C LEU A 51 4.59 7.26 -14.23
N GLU A 52 5.32 7.50 -15.33
CA GLU A 52 5.83 6.45 -16.19
C GLU A 52 6.74 5.52 -15.37
N MET A 53 6.19 4.37 -14.97
CA MET A 53 6.97 3.25 -14.48
C MET A 53 7.78 2.70 -15.66
N VAL A 54 9.01 3.17 -15.80
CA VAL A 54 9.99 2.67 -16.77
C VAL A 54 10.37 1.25 -16.37
N ALA A 55 9.64 0.27 -16.93
CA ALA A 55 9.97 -1.15 -16.90
C ALA A 55 11.11 -1.45 -17.88
N SER A 56 12.29 -0.86 -17.67
CA SER A 56 13.48 -1.30 -18.40
C SER A 56 13.93 -2.64 -17.84
N GLY A 57 13.66 -3.70 -18.60
CA GLY A 57 14.31 -4.99 -18.44
C GLY A 57 15.83 -4.86 -18.61
N ASP A 58 16.49 -4.72 -17.47
CA ASP A 58 17.86 -5.12 -17.22
C ASP A 58 17.91 -5.60 -15.76
N LEU A 59 18.16 -6.89 -15.55
CA LEU A 59 18.42 -7.45 -14.22
C LEU A 59 19.87 -7.12 -13.78
N GLY A 60 20.29 -5.90 -14.08
CA GLY A 60 21.53 -5.24 -13.72
C GLY A 60 21.19 -3.93 -13.00
N GLU A 61 21.27 -3.97 -11.67
CA GLU A 61 21.68 -2.83 -10.85
C GLU A 61 20.93 -1.48 -10.94
N ARG A 62 19.59 -1.47 -11.06
CA ARG A 62 18.79 -0.39 -10.43
C ARG A 62 18.51 -0.70 -8.96
N LYS A 63 19.57 -0.90 -8.17
CA LYS A 63 19.50 -1.37 -6.77
C LYS A 63 18.99 -0.32 -5.76
N ASP A 64 18.79 0.93 -6.17
CA ASP A 64 18.73 2.06 -5.23
C ASP A 64 17.38 2.76 -5.05
N GLU A 65 16.30 2.42 -5.79
CA GLU A 65 15.02 3.16 -5.68
C GLU A 65 13.98 2.57 -4.73
N CYS A 66 14.12 1.30 -4.32
CA CYS A 66 13.10 0.62 -3.51
C CYS A 66 13.41 0.66 -2.01
N CYS A 67 13.21 1.80 -1.35
CA CYS A 67 13.28 1.92 0.11
C CYS A 67 12.20 2.86 0.66
N ARG A 68 10.96 2.64 0.20
CA ARG A 68 9.79 3.37 0.67
C ARG A 68 9.25 2.72 1.93
N GLY A 69 8.96 3.52 2.95
CA GLY A 69 8.24 3.11 4.15
C GLY A 69 6.80 3.61 4.14
N ILE A 70 6.04 3.21 5.15
CA ILE A 70 4.72 3.76 5.46
C ILE A 70 4.91 4.81 6.54
N GLU A 71 4.47 6.03 6.27
CA GLU A 71 4.48 7.11 7.24
C GLU A 71 3.43 6.87 8.32
N ASN A 72 3.66 7.42 9.51
CA ASN A 72 2.75 7.32 10.65
C ASN A 72 2.41 5.87 11.03
N LEU A 73 3.40 4.98 10.95
CA LEU A 73 3.29 3.57 11.30
C LEU A 73 4.47 3.17 12.18
N GLU A 74 4.19 2.50 13.30
CA GLU A 74 5.20 1.90 14.17
C GLU A 74 5.10 0.37 14.11
N LEU A 75 6.04 -0.24 13.38
CA LEU A 75 6.22 -1.69 13.40
C LEU A 75 7.00 -2.09 14.66
N TRP A 76 6.46 -3.08 15.38
CA TRP A 76 7.05 -3.59 16.60
C TRP A 76 8.09 -4.68 16.31
N GLY A 77 8.83 -5.08 17.34
CA GLY A 77 9.78 -6.18 17.29
C GLY A 77 11.04 -5.92 18.13
N PRO A 78 11.74 -6.98 18.55
CA PRO A 78 13.04 -6.86 19.21
C PRO A 78 14.03 -6.07 18.36
N ALA A 79 14.71 -5.11 18.98
CA ALA A 79 15.72 -4.30 18.34
C ALA A 79 17.00 -5.11 18.11
N VAL A 80 17.50 -5.10 16.87
CA VAL A 80 18.83 -5.59 16.50
C VAL A 80 19.86 -4.45 16.42
N LYS A 81 19.40 -3.21 16.20
CA LYS A 81 20.15 -1.97 16.45
C LYS A 81 19.25 -0.96 17.16
N TRP A 82 19.78 -0.34 18.21
CA TRP A 82 19.09 0.66 19.02
C TRP A 82 19.19 2.03 18.35
N GLY A 83 18.03 2.67 18.10
CA GLY A 83 17.98 3.94 17.37
C GLY A 83 18.59 5.13 18.11
N SER A 84 18.68 5.07 19.44
CA SER A 84 19.33 6.11 20.26
C SER A 84 20.79 6.38 19.87
N GLU A 85 21.50 5.34 19.42
CA GLU A 85 22.89 5.38 18.99
C GLU A 85 23.07 5.21 17.48
N PHE A 86 21.98 4.90 16.77
CA PHE A 86 21.98 4.58 15.35
C PHE A 86 21.07 5.55 14.61
N LYS A 87 21.68 6.59 14.02
CA LYS A 87 20.96 7.72 13.41
C LYS A 87 21.36 7.93 11.95
N PHE A 88 20.39 8.35 11.16
CA PHE A 88 20.54 8.69 9.74
C PHE A 88 19.83 9.99 9.40
N ASN A 89 20.09 10.53 8.22
CA ASN A 89 19.45 11.76 7.73
C ASN A 89 18.20 11.46 6.91
N SER A 90 17.96 10.20 6.54
CA SER A 90 16.78 9.80 5.77
C SER A 90 16.28 8.39 6.11
N SER A 91 15.00 8.16 5.80
CA SER A 91 14.37 6.83 5.87
C SER A 91 15.00 5.84 4.89
N VAL A 92 15.47 6.33 3.74
CA VAL A 92 16.14 5.51 2.72
C VAL A 92 17.43 4.93 3.28
N GLU A 93 18.27 5.73 3.92
CA GLU A 93 19.51 5.26 4.58
C GLU A 93 19.20 4.22 5.67
N CYS A 94 18.17 4.46 6.49
CA CYS A 94 17.74 3.52 7.52
C CYS A 94 17.28 2.17 6.93
N CYS A 95 16.47 2.21 5.86
CA CYS A 95 16.04 1.04 5.11
C CYS A 95 17.22 0.27 4.51
N GLN A 96 18.16 0.98 3.88
CA GLN A 96 19.34 0.35 3.27
C GLN A 96 20.23 -0.32 4.32
N ALA A 97 20.40 0.30 5.49
CA ALA A 97 21.11 -0.32 6.61
C ALA A 97 20.49 -1.66 7.03
N CYS A 98 19.16 -1.74 7.08
CA CYS A 98 18.45 -3.01 7.33
C CYS A 98 18.73 -4.05 6.22
N LYS A 99 18.63 -3.64 4.95
CA LYS A 99 18.91 -4.52 3.79
C LYS A 99 20.33 -5.06 3.76
N THR A 100 21.32 -4.28 4.17
CA THR A 100 22.71 -4.76 4.26
C THR A 100 22.81 -5.96 5.21
N MET A 101 21.99 -5.98 6.28
CA MET A 101 21.89 -7.11 7.22
C MET A 101 21.07 -8.31 6.69
N CYS A 102 20.58 -8.23 5.46
CA CYS A 102 19.85 -9.28 4.74
C CYS A 102 20.62 -9.87 3.55
N SER A 103 21.84 -9.38 3.29
CA SER A 103 22.58 -9.68 2.05
C SER A 103 23.49 -10.93 2.15
N GLY A 104 23.43 -11.68 3.24
CA GLY A 104 24.24 -12.88 3.46
C GLY A 104 23.75 -14.09 2.67
N ASN A 105 24.67 -14.99 2.30
CA ASN A 105 24.34 -16.34 1.77
C ASN A 105 23.89 -17.31 2.88
N ASP A 106 24.05 -16.94 4.14
CA ASP A 106 23.88 -17.81 5.31
C ASP A 106 22.74 -17.31 6.21
N GLY A 107 21.56 -17.92 6.07
CA GLY A 107 20.47 -17.80 7.05
C GLY A 107 19.43 -16.69 6.81
N PRO A 108 18.39 -16.63 7.68
CA PRO A 108 17.33 -15.63 7.61
C PRO A 108 17.84 -14.23 7.91
N CYS A 109 17.19 -13.21 7.35
CA CYS A 109 17.51 -11.80 7.56
C CYS A 109 17.65 -11.46 9.05
N LEU A 110 18.76 -10.85 9.46
CA LEU A 110 18.94 -10.38 10.85
C LEU A 110 18.07 -9.14 11.14
N CYS A 111 17.86 -8.30 10.14
CA CYS A 111 16.91 -7.19 10.19
C CYS A 111 15.87 -7.38 9.09
N ASP A 112 14.60 -7.45 9.44
CA ASP A 112 13.49 -7.49 8.47
C ASP A 112 12.52 -6.33 8.64
N THR A 113 12.80 -5.43 9.60
CA THR A 113 11.96 -4.28 9.92
C THR A 113 12.84 -3.10 10.28
N TRP A 114 12.49 -1.92 9.80
CA TRP A 114 13.14 -0.67 10.17
C TRP A 114 12.09 0.38 10.53
N VAL A 115 12.43 1.26 11.47
CA VAL A 115 11.59 2.37 11.93
C VAL A 115 12.45 3.62 12.02
N PHE A 116 12.02 4.71 11.40
CA PHE A 116 12.79 5.95 11.27
C PHE A 116 11.97 7.17 11.68
N CYS A 117 12.61 8.13 12.36
CA CYS A 117 11.99 9.42 12.70
C CYS A 117 12.57 10.55 11.83
N GLY A 118 11.84 10.94 10.79
CA GLY A 118 12.30 11.92 9.79
C GLY A 118 11.77 13.35 9.92
N ASN A 119 10.74 13.57 10.74
CA ASN A 119 10.13 14.89 10.90
C ASN A 119 10.77 15.63 12.08
N LYS A 120 11.55 16.68 11.83
CA LYS A 120 12.35 17.35 12.87
C LYS A 120 11.48 17.92 13.99
N GLU A 121 10.33 18.49 13.64
CA GLU A 121 9.41 19.14 14.56
C GLU A 121 8.71 18.11 15.46
N ALA A 122 8.22 17.01 14.88
CA ALA A 122 7.50 15.98 15.61
C ALA A 122 8.42 15.02 16.39
N CYS A 123 9.62 14.76 15.88
CA CYS A 123 10.55 13.80 16.48
C CYS A 123 11.31 14.33 17.70
N GLY A 124 11.52 15.64 17.78
CA GLY A 124 12.29 16.26 18.87
C GLY A 124 13.68 15.62 19.03
N SER A 125 13.98 15.08 20.22
CA SER A 125 15.27 14.41 20.49
C SER A 125 15.48 13.11 19.71
N ARG A 126 14.40 12.51 19.19
CA ARG A 126 14.42 11.27 18.41
C ARG A 126 14.66 11.52 16.92
N PHE A 127 14.84 12.76 16.50
CA PHE A 127 15.12 13.06 15.11
C PHE A 127 16.35 12.29 14.60
N GLY A 128 16.17 11.65 13.44
CA GLY A 128 17.17 10.82 12.79
C GLY A 128 17.32 9.41 13.36
N GLU A 129 16.65 9.05 14.47
CA GLU A 129 16.75 7.71 15.03
C GLU A 129 16.28 6.65 14.01
N CYS A 130 17.10 5.62 13.86
CA CYS A 130 16.82 4.45 13.02
C CYS A 130 16.85 3.19 13.89
N TRP A 131 15.70 2.59 14.08
CA TRP A 131 15.55 1.36 14.83
C TRP A 131 15.49 0.20 13.86
N LEU A 132 16.51 -0.67 13.90
CA LEU A 132 16.50 -1.91 13.14
C LEU A 132 15.96 -3.01 14.03
N LYS A 133 14.98 -3.77 13.54
CA LYS A 133 14.21 -4.74 14.30
C LYS A 133 14.07 -6.06 13.54
N LYS A 134 13.62 -7.08 14.25
CA LYS A 134 13.31 -8.41 13.72
C LYS A 134 11.86 -8.79 14.05
N GLN A 135 11.06 -9.19 13.06
CA GLN A 135 9.74 -9.77 13.26
C GLN A 135 9.85 -11.23 13.70
N LYS A 136 8.82 -11.69 14.40
CA LYS A 136 8.62 -13.13 14.61
C LYS A 136 8.19 -13.81 13.30
N ASP A 137 7.29 -13.18 12.56
CA ASP A 137 6.82 -13.62 11.25
C ASP A 137 6.73 -12.40 10.29
N PRO A 138 7.58 -12.32 9.25
CA PRO A 138 7.54 -11.21 8.30
C PRO A 138 6.22 -11.11 7.49
N LEU A 139 5.46 -12.20 7.36
CA LEU A 139 4.16 -12.20 6.67
C LEU A 139 3.01 -11.82 7.61
N SER A 140 3.26 -11.73 8.91
CA SER A 140 2.31 -11.25 9.93
C SER A 140 3.02 -10.26 10.86
N PRO A 141 3.40 -9.09 10.36
CA PRO A 141 4.22 -8.13 11.11
C PRO A 141 3.47 -7.59 12.32
N ASP A 142 4.14 -7.57 13.47
CA ASP A 142 3.59 -6.98 14.69
C ASP A 142 3.55 -5.46 14.55
N ARG A 143 2.39 -4.87 14.86
CA ARG A 143 2.17 -3.42 14.82
C ARG A 143 2.00 -2.91 16.25
N GLN A 144 2.75 -1.88 16.62
CA GLN A 144 2.53 -1.22 17.90
C GLN A 144 1.40 -0.19 17.78
N ASP A 145 1.48 0.69 16.78
CA ASP A 145 0.50 1.75 16.58
C ASP A 145 0.53 2.30 15.13
N ALA A 146 -0.53 3.01 14.74
CA ALA A 146 -0.64 3.67 13.43
C ALA A 146 -1.58 4.89 13.47
N GLY A 147 -1.34 5.84 12.56
CA GLY A 147 -2.18 7.03 12.39
C GLY A 147 -1.47 8.34 12.73
N LYS A 148 -2.13 9.48 12.49
CA LYS A 148 -1.50 10.82 12.44
C LYS A 148 -0.68 11.23 13.68
N SER A 149 -0.92 10.64 14.84
CA SER A 149 -0.15 10.88 16.07
C SER A 149 1.21 10.17 16.10
N ILE A 150 1.43 9.20 15.20
CA ILE A 150 2.65 8.40 15.14
C ILE A 150 3.72 9.12 14.34
N ILE A 151 4.86 9.36 14.97
CA ILE A 151 5.99 10.12 14.41
C ILE A 151 6.89 9.28 13.50
N TRP A 152 6.66 7.98 13.47
CA TRP A 152 7.53 7.01 12.84
C TRP A 152 7.14 6.70 11.40
N THR A 153 8.15 6.50 10.56
CA THR A 153 8.02 5.85 9.25
C THR A 153 8.62 4.46 9.37
N SER A 154 7.87 3.41 9.01
CA SER A 154 8.33 2.02 9.12
C SER A 154 8.28 1.28 7.81
N GLY A 155 9.11 0.25 7.66
CA GLY A 155 9.06 -0.65 6.50
C GLY A 155 9.57 -2.06 6.81
N LEU A 156 9.20 -2.99 5.93
CA LEU A 156 9.63 -4.38 5.98
C LEU A 156 10.71 -4.66 4.93
N ILE A 157 11.57 -5.62 5.21
CA ILE A 157 12.54 -6.22 4.29
C ILE A 157 12.29 -7.72 4.26
N PHE A 158 12.15 -8.29 3.06
CA PHE A 158 12.08 -9.73 2.88
C PHE A 158 13.42 -10.25 2.35
N GLY A 159 13.98 -11.23 3.05
CA GLY A 159 15.18 -11.92 2.64
C GLY A 159 14.97 -12.83 1.43
N LYS A 160 16.05 -13.52 1.05
CA LYS A 160 15.99 -14.52 -0.01
C LYS A 160 15.08 -15.67 0.42
N GLY A 161 14.03 -15.94 -0.38
CA GLY A 161 13.04 -16.98 -0.09
C GLY A 161 11.93 -16.57 0.87
N GLU A 162 11.96 -15.35 1.40
CA GLU A 162 10.89 -14.77 2.22
C GLU A 162 9.97 -13.89 1.35
N GLY A 163 8.80 -13.54 1.91
CA GLY A 163 7.86 -12.66 1.21
C GLY A 163 7.19 -13.30 0.00
N ILE A 164 7.14 -14.63 -0.07
CA ILE A 164 6.53 -15.39 -1.16
C ILE A 164 5.19 -15.92 -0.67
N VAL A 165 4.12 -15.51 -1.33
CA VAL A 165 2.75 -15.93 -1.03
C VAL A 165 2.31 -16.94 -2.09
N GLY A 166 1.78 -18.07 -1.65
CA GLY A 166 1.17 -19.07 -2.53
C GLY A 166 -0.33 -18.80 -2.68
N MET A 167 -0.79 -18.70 -3.92
CA MET A 167 -2.22 -18.70 -4.25
C MET A 167 -2.55 -20.03 -4.93
N GLU A 168 -3.29 -20.87 -4.22
CA GLU A 168 -3.76 -22.15 -4.74
C GLU A 168 -4.93 -21.94 -5.70
N THR A 169 -4.84 -22.55 -6.88
CA THR A 169 -5.86 -22.49 -7.93
C THR A 169 -6.10 -23.90 -8.49
N GLU A 170 -7.17 -24.09 -9.26
CA GLU A 170 -7.43 -25.37 -9.95
C GLU A 170 -6.37 -25.70 -11.02
N TYR A 171 -5.57 -24.73 -11.45
CA TYR A 171 -4.50 -24.88 -12.45
C TYR A 171 -3.11 -25.01 -11.82
N GLY A 172 -3.03 -25.07 -10.48
CA GLY A 172 -1.78 -25.13 -9.72
C GLY A 172 -1.56 -23.91 -8.82
N THR A 173 -0.40 -23.84 -8.19
CA THR A 173 -0.07 -22.79 -7.22
C THR A 173 0.72 -21.67 -7.87
N LEU A 174 0.15 -20.46 -7.87
CA LEU A 174 0.87 -19.26 -8.26
C LEU A 174 1.67 -18.73 -7.07
N HIS A 175 2.99 -18.62 -7.22
CA HIS A 175 3.87 -18.04 -6.22
C HIS A 175 4.12 -16.57 -6.53
N ILE A 176 3.72 -15.69 -5.61
CA ILE A 176 3.82 -14.24 -5.77
C ILE A 176 4.88 -13.72 -4.79
N LYS A 177 5.96 -13.13 -5.33
CA LYS A 177 6.98 -12.48 -4.52
C LYS A 177 6.60 -11.03 -4.24
N LEU A 178 6.56 -10.66 -2.97
CA LEU A 178 6.25 -9.32 -2.50
C LEU A 178 7.52 -8.47 -2.38
N PHE A 179 7.40 -7.17 -2.65
CA PHE A 179 8.49 -6.21 -2.63
C PHE A 179 8.16 -5.01 -1.72
N PRO A 180 8.24 -5.16 -0.39
CA PRO A 180 7.79 -4.14 0.56
C PRO A 180 8.55 -2.81 0.43
N GLY A 181 9.84 -2.83 0.12
CA GLY A 181 10.61 -1.60 -0.12
C GLY A 181 10.19 -0.83 -1.39
N CYS A 182 9.59 -1.51 -2.37
CA CYS A 182 9.11 -0.86 -3.59
C CYS A 182 7.66 -0.38 -3.47
N ALA A 183 6.78 -1.19 -2.88
CA ALA A 183 5.34 -0.92 -2.81
C ALA A 183 4.77 -1.22 -1.41
N PRO A 184 5.16 -0.43 -0.39
CA PRO A 184 4.90 -0.79 1.00
C PRO A 184 3.40 -0.89 1.33
N TYR A 185 2.58 0.05 0.84
CA TYR A 185 1.13 0.05 1.06
C TYR A 185 0.43 -1.15 0.41
N SER A 186 0.78 -1.47 -0.84
CA SER A 186 0.20 -2.62 -1.53
C SER A 186 0.56 -3.93 -0.84
N VAL A 187 1.80 -4.06 -0.39
CA VAL A 187 2.25 -5.24 0.37
C VAL A 187 1.52 -5.33 1.70
N ALA A 188 1.42 -4.24 2.47
CA ALA A 188 0.68 -4.22 3.74
C ALA A 188 -0.77 -4.65 3.54
N TYR A 189 -1.44 -4.13 2.51
CA TYR A 189 -2.80 -4.52 2.16
C TYR A 189 -2.93 -6.00 1.81
N ILE A 190 -1.99 -6.56 1.02
CA ILE A 190 -1.98 -8.00 0.72
C ILE A 190 -1.82 -8.81 2.01
N LEU A 191 -0.91 -8.44 2.91
CA LEU A 191 -0.72 -9.15 4.18
C LEU A 191 -2.00 -9.10 5.02
N GLU A 192 -2.70 -7.96 5.08
CA GLU A 192 -4.00 -7.86 5.75
C GLU A 192 -5.05 -8.79 5.10
N LEU A 193 -5.16 -8.81 3.77
CA LEU A 193 -6.08 -9.71 3.05
C LEU A 193 -5.82 -11.19 3.35
N LEU A 194 -4.55 -11.60 3.48
CA LEU A 194 -4.18 -12.98 3.77
C LEU A 194 -4.72 -13.45 5.13
N THR A 195 -4.84 -12.55 6.11
CA THR A 195 -5.42 -12.88 7.42
C THR A 195 -6.93 -13.14 7.35
N MET A 196 -7.62 -12.55 6.37
CA MET A 196 -9.08 -12.54 6.33
C MET A 196 -9.69 -13.72 5.55
N ARG A 197 -8.89 -14.54 4.85
CA ARG A 197 -9.35 -15.68 4.01
C ARG A 197 -10.43 -15.33 2.97
N HIS A 198 -10.58 -14.07 2.60
CA HIS A 198 -11.66 -13.60 1.70
C HIS A 198 -11.54 -14.12 0.26
N CYS A 199 -10.33 -14.53 -0.16
CA CYS A 199 -10.08 -14.98 -1.52
C CYS A 199 -10.32 -16.48 -1.76
N VAL A 200 -10.75 -17.24 -0.74
CA VAL A 200 -11.01 -18.68 -0.89
C VAL A 200 -12.24 -18.87 -1.78
N GLY A 201 -12.05 -19.51 -2.94
CA GLY A 201 -13.11 -19.76 -3.93
C GLY A 201 -13.34 -18.61 -4.93
N CYS A 202 -12.58 -17.52 -4.86
CA CYS A 202 -12.62 -16.47 -5.87
C CYS A 202 -12.21 -17.02 -7.26
N GLN A 203 -12.80 -16.44 -8.30
CA GLN A 203 -12.56 -16.80 -9.69
C GLN A 203 -11.74 -15.71 -10.38
N PHE A 204 -10.87 -16.09 -11.32
CA PHE A 204 -10.27 -15.14 -12.25
C PHE A 204 -11.33 -14.72 -13.28
N TYR A 205 -11.99 -13.59 -13.03
CA TYR A 205 -13.07 -13.10 -13.89
C TYR A 205 -12.58 -12.42 -15.18
N ARG A 206 -11.29 -12.06 -15.25
CA ARG A 206 -10.68 -11.42 -16.41
C ARG A 206 -9.25 -11.92 -16.58
N ALA A 207 -8.96 -12.46 -17.76
CA ALA A 207 -7.61 -12.74 -18.23
C ALA A 207 -7.47 -12.08 -19.60
N GLU A 208 -6.43 -11.29 -19.78
CA GLU A 208 -6.16 -10.61 -21.06
C GLU A 208 -4.91 -11.21 -21.68
N SER A 209 -4.95 -11.36 -23.00
CA SER A 209 -3.75 -11.76 -23.74
C SER A 209 -2.75 -10.60 -23.74
N ARG A 210 -1.53 -10.89 -24.22
CA ARG A 210 -0.46 -9.91 -24.39
C ARG A 210 -0.83 -8.69 -25.25
N GLY A 211 -1.91 -8.75 -26.02
CA GLY A 211 -2.32 -7.66 -26.91
C GLY A 211 -1.20 -7.26 -27.88
N GLN A 212 -1.13 -5.97 -28.21
CA GLN A 212 -0.06 -5.39 -29.05
C GLN A 212 1.02 -4.68 -28.23
N SER A 213 0.97 -4.76 -26.90
CA SER A 213 1.89 -4.02 -26.02
C SER A 213 3.07 -4.86 -25.53
N TRP A 214 3.00 -6.19 -25.69
CA TRP A 214 3.98 -7.13 -25.16
C TRP A 214 4.45 -8.13 -26.23
N ASP A 215 5.73 -8.44 -26.26
CA ASP A 215 6.34 -9.39 -27.21
C ASP A 215 6.09 -10.86 -26.80
N SER A 216 6.61 -11.82 -27.58
CA SER A 216 6.47 -13.26 -27.30
C SER A 216 7.18 -13.70 -26.01
N GLU A 217 8.16 -12.94 -25.54
CA GLU A 217 8.92 -13.20 -24.32
C GLU A 217 8.29 -12.54 -23.09
N GLY A 218 7.31 -11.66 -23.28
CA GLY A 218 6.63 -10.92 -22.23
C GLY A 218 7.30 -9.60 -21.86
N ASN A 219 8.15 -9.05 -22.72
CA ASN A 219 8.68 -7.70 -22.56
C ASN A 219 7.74 -6.67 -23.19
N HIS A 220 7.69 -5.47 -22.62
CA HIS A 220 6.87 -4.39 -23.16
C HIS A 220 7.54 -3.78 -24.41
N ILE A 221 6.81 -3.67 -25.52
CA ILE A 221 7.39 -3.35 -26.84
C ILE A 221 8.00 -1.94 -26.89
N LYS A 222 7.47 -0.96 -26.15
CA LYS A 222 8.07 0.39 -26.08
C LYS A 222 9.48 0.40 -25.50
N ASP A 223 9.83 -0.59 -24.66
CA ASP A 223 11.17 -0.69 -24.10
C ASP A 223 12.18 -1.26 -25.12
N LEU A 224 11.71 -2.01 -26.13
CA LEU A 224 12.51 -2.45 -27.27
C LEU A 224 12.81 -1.28 -28.23
N GLU A 225 11.84 -0.41 -28.49
CA GLU A 225 12.03 0.78 -29.34
C GLU A 225 13.08 1.74 -28.74
N LYS A 226 13.06 1.96 -27.42
CA LYS A 226 14.06 2.76 -26.72
C LYS A 226 15.47 2.15 -26.80
N LYS A 227 15.61 0.82 -26.63
CA LYS A 227 16.90 0.11 -26.78
C LYS A 227 17.46 0.19 -28.19
N ASN A 228 16.61 0.05 -29.21
CA ASN A 228 17.04 0.14 -30.61
C ASN A 228 17.45 1.57 -31.00
N SER A 229 16.77 2.59 -30.45
CA SER A 229 17.12 3.99 -30.69
C SER A 229 18.41 4.43 -29.98
N SER A 230 18.78 3.83 -28.85
CA SER A 230 20.08 4.07 -28.20
C SER A 230 21.26 3.40 -28.91
N ASN A 231 21.01 2.30 -29.65
CA ASN A 231 22.04 1.63 -30.44
C ASN A 231 22.29 2.32 -31.80
N SER A 232 21.30 3.02 -32.37
CA SER A 232 21.48 3.75 -33.63
C SER A 232 22.32 5.04 -33.49
N SER A 233 22.64 5.49 -32.27
CA SER A 233 23.51 6.65 -32.02
C SER A 233 25.01 6.33 -31.96
N PHE A 234 25.43 5.07 -32.12
CA PHE A 234 26.84 4.66 -32.03
C PHE A 234 27.47 4.18 -33.36
N GLU A 235 26.75 4.20 -34.48
CA GLU A 235 27.30 3.96 -35.82
C GLU A 235 27.40 5.27 -36.60
N GLY A 236 28.41 6.08 -36.28
CA GLY A 236 28.63 7.34 -36.95
C GLY A 236 29.90 8.06 -36.52
N GLN A 237 31.07 7.42 -36.67
CA GLN A 237 32.37 8.05 -37.01
C GLN A 237 33.51 7.03 -36.91
N SER A 238 34.00 6.58 -38.06
CA SER A 238 35.39 6.18 -38.24
C SER A 238 35.79 6.46 -39.68
N PHE A 239 36.91 7.18 -39.81
CA PHE A 239 37.50 7.80 -41.00
C PHE A 239 37.67 6.87 -42.22
#